data_AF-A0A7C3HBU4-F1
#
_entry.id   AF-A0A7C3HBU4-F1
#
_cell.length_a   1.000
_cell.length_b   1.000
_cell.length_c   1.000
_cell.angle_alpha   90.00
_cell.angle_beta   90.00
_cell.angle_gamma   90.00
#
_symmetry.space_group_name_H-M   'P 1'
#
loop_
_entity.id
_entity.type
_entity.pdbx_description
1 polymer ?
#
loop_
_entity_poly.entity_id
_entity_poly.type
_entity_poly.pdbx_seq_one_letter_code
_entity_poly.pdbx_strand_id
1 'polypeptide(L)'
;MDLNNSPRRTACVCSAPSTGRWQSKPGSFDALHAAQVFPSGNEYGIPDLLHTSADRVPAWLVPYRQRIRVNESLDDGAVHFFLDDYRFETVWNRPRKALEALRPYTTLLTPDFSLYRDWPLTLQLWNVYRNR
;
A
#
# COMPACT_ATOMS: atom_id res chain seq x y z
N MET A 1 -7.27 24.52 -60.83
CA MET A 1 -6.35 24.22 -59.72
C MET A 1 -6.73 25.15 -58.60
N ASP A 2 -7.52 24.68 -57.63
CA ASP A 2 -7.70 25.37 -56.35
C ASP A 2 -7.84 24.29 -55.27
N LEU A 3 -6.70 24.00 -54.65
CA LEU A 3 -6.58 23.20 -53.44
C LEU A 3 -6.66 24.17 -52.27
N ASN A 4 -7.73 24.16 -51.48
CA ASN A 4 -7.68 24.53 -50.07
C ASN A 4 -9.00 24.22 -49.36
N ASN A 5 -9.13 22.97 -48.92
CA ASN A 5 -10.05 22.64 -47.84
C ASN A 5 -9.30 21.74 -46.85
N SER A 6 -8.79 22.33 -45.76
CA SER A 6 -8.20 21.58 -44.64
C SER A 6 -9.05 21.86 -43.39
N PRO A 7 -9.58 20.82 -42.72
CA PRO A 7 -10.39 21.02 -41.53
C PRO A 7 -9.49 21.45 -40.37
N ARG A 8 -9.83 22.57 -39.73
CA ARG A 8 -9.17 23.03 -38.50
C ARG A 8 -9.37 21.97 -37.41
N ARG A 9 -8.36 21.13 -37.19
CA ARG A 9 -8.26 20.32 -35.98
C ARG A 9 -7.90 21.27 -34.84
N THR A 10 -8.88 21.61 -34.02
CA THR A 10 -8.65 22.26 -32.73
C THR A 10 -7.86 21.29 -31.87
N ALA A 11 -6.54 21.44 -31.83
CA ALA A 11 -5.72 20.75 -30.84
C ALA A 11 -6.14 21.29 -29.47
N CYS A 12 -6.79 20.47 -28.66
CA CYS A 12 -6.95 20.74 -27.25
C CYS A 12 -5.55 20.66 -26.63
N VAL A 13 -4.86 21.79 -26.52
CA VAL A 13 -3.62 21.89 -25.78
C VAL A 13 -4.01 21.81 -24.31
N CYS A 14 -3.99 20.60 -23.75
CA CYS A 14 -4.01 20.42 -22.31
C CYS A 14 -2.71 21.01 -21.77
N SER A 15 -2.73 22.27 -21.36
CA SER A 15 -1.65 22.89 -20.61
C SER A 15 -1.48 22.08 -19.32
N ALA A 16 -0.41 21.29 -19.21
CA ALA A 16 -0.03 20.70 -17.95
C ALA A 16 0.14 21.85 -16.94
N PRO A 17 -0.50 21.82 -15.75
CA PRO A 17 -0.35 22.88 -14.78
C PRO A 17 1.13 23.02 -14.42
N SER A 18 1.65 24.24 -14.56
CA SER A 18 3.05 24.57 -14.33
C SER A 18 3.49 24.18 -12.91
N THR A 19 4.70 23.65 -12.83
CA THR A 19 5.33 22.99 -11.67
C THR A 19 5.63 23.89 -10.46
N GLY A 20 5.09 25.11 -10.40
CA GLY A 20 5.48 26.15 -9.44
C GLY A 20 4.64 26.30 -8.17
N ARG A 21 3.71 25.38 -7.86
CA ARG A 21 2.74 25.55 -6.74
C ARG A 21 2.77 24.45 -5.67
N TRP A 22 3.86 23.69 -5.55
CA TRP A 22 4.00 22.69 -4.50
C TRP A 22 4.91 23.22 -3.38
N GLN A 23 4.33 23.85 -2.36
CA GLN A 23 5.05 24.29 -1.15
C GLN A 23 5.47 23.09 -0.28
N SER A 24 4.77 21.96 -0.42
CA SER A 24 5.14 20.66 0.13
C SER A 24 4.68 19.56 -0.83
N LYS A 25 5.30 18.38 -0.75
CA LYS A 25 4.88 17.21 -1.54
C LYS A 25 3.41 16.91 -1.21
N PRO A 26 2.52 16.75 -2.21
CA PRO A 26 1.16 16.32 -1.96
C PRO A 26 1.18 14.98 -1.20
N GLY A 27 0.20 14.75 -0.32
CA GLY A 27 0.13 13.54 0.52
C GLY A 27 0.01 12.20 -0.23
N SER A 28 0.04 12.22 -1.57
CA SER A 28 0.01 11.07 -2.48
C SER A 28 1.25 11.01 -3.39
N PHE A 29 2.36 11.65 -3.01
CA PHE A 29 3.58 11.66 -3.82
C PHE A 29 4.33 10.32 -3.82
N ASP A 30 4.13 9.48 -2.80
CA ASP A 30 4.77 8.17 -2.67
C ASP A 30 3.72 7.04 -2.67
N ALA A 31 3.04 6.88 -3.80
CA ALA A 31 2.02 5.84 -3.95
C ALA A 31 2.60 4.42 -4.07
N LEU A 32 3.87 4.33 -4.46
CA LEU A 32 4.59 3.07 -4.66
C LEU A 32 5.46 2.67 -3.46
N HIS A 33 5.52 3.51 -2.41
CA HIS A 33 6.41 3.34 -1.25
C HIS A 33 7.88 3.22 -1.63
N ALA A 34 8.26 3.87 -2.72
CA ALA A 34 9.61 3.83 -3.26
C ALA A 34 10.53 4.89 -2.64
N ALA A 35 10.00 5.78 -1.78
CA ALA A 35 10.82 6.80 -1.12
C ALA A 35 11.76 6.22 -0.05
N GLN A 36 11.43 5.06 0.50
CA GLN A 36 12.26 4.33 1.45
C GLN A 36 12.72 3.03 0.79
N VAL A 37 14.03 2.79 0.83
CA VAL A 37 14.64 1.55 0.33
C VAL A 37 15.03 0.70 1.52
N PHE A 38 14.55 -0.53 1.55
CA PHE A 38 14.87 -1.50 2.58
C PHE A 38 15.92 -2.50 2.07
N PRO A 39 16.67 -3.17 2.97
CA PRO A 39 17.56 -4.26 2.57
C PRO A 39 16.81 -5.36 1.81
N SER A 40 17.43 -5.88 0.76
CA SER A 40 16.89 -6.94 -0.09
C SER A 40 18.00 -7.90 -0.49
N GLY A 41 17.79 -9.20 -0.26
CA GLY A 41 18.69 -10.26 -0.70
C GLY A 41 18.38 -10.82 -2.10
N ASN A 42 17.34 -10.32 -2.76
CA ASN A 42 16.91 -10.80 -4.08
C ASN A 42 17.20 -9.79 -5.21
N GLU A 43 17.21 -10.30 -6.45
CA GLU A 43 17.47 -9.52 -7.67
C GLU A 43 16.40 -8.46 -7.99
N TYR A 44 15.19 -8.61 -7.42
CA TYR A 44 14.05 -7.73 -7.69
C TYR A 44 13.98 -6.52 -6.75
N GLY A 45 14.85 -6.46 -5.73
CA GLY A 45 14.82 -5.38 -4.73
C GLY A 45 13.65 -5.48 -3.75
N ILE A 46 13.04 -6.66 -3.60
CA ILE A 46 11.93 -6.88 -2.67
C ILE A 46 12.48 -6.90 -1.22
N PRO A 47 11.92 -6.11 -0.28
CA PRO A 47 12.43 -6.05 1.09
C PRO A 47 12.47 -7.42 1.78
N ASP A 48 13.55 -7.68 2.51
CA ASP A 48 13.64 -8.84 3.38
C ASP A 48 12.85 -8.58 4.67
N LEU A 49 11.87 -9.42 4.95
CA LEU A 49 11.21 -9.43 6.25
C LEU A 49 12.09 -10.16 7.26
N LEU A 50 12.56 -9.41 8.25
CA LEU A 50 13.29 -9.98 9.38
C LEU A 50 12.34 -10.86 10.20
N HIS A 51 12.86 -11.99 10.66
CA HIS A 51 12.14 -12.82 11.61
C HIS A 51 11.97 -12.07 12.93
N THR A 52 10.72 -11.84 13.30
CA THR A 52 10.36 -11.32 14.63
C THR A 52 9.90 -12.50 15.48
N SER A 53 10.66 -12.82 16.54
CA SER A 53 10.23 -13.83 17.50
C SER A 53 8.99 -13.32 18.25
N ALA A 54 7.95 -14.14 18.28
CA ALA A 54 6.78 -13.87 19.12
C ALA A 54 7.08 -14.38 20.54
N ASP A 55 7.53 -13.48 21.42
CA ASP A 55 7.79 -13.82 22.83
C ASP A 55 6.50 -14.25 23.55
N ARG A 56 5.35 -13.77 23.06
CA ARG A 56 4.01 -14.12 23.53
C ARG A 56 3.09 -14.28 22.32
N VAL A 57 2.31 -15.37 22.31
CA VAL A 57 1.21 -15.57 21.35
C VAL A 57 0.01 -14.74 21.82
N PRO A 58 -0.62 -13.92 20.94
CA PRO A 58 -1.79 -13.13 21.32
C PRO A 58 -2.95 -14.06 21.72
N ALA A 59 -3.72 -13.64 22.73
CA ALA A 59 -4.87 -14.39 23.23
C ALA A 59 -6.06 -14.34 22.24
N TRP A 60 -6.16 -13.27 21.46
CA TRP A 60 -7.22 -13.09 20.48
C TRP A 60 -6.74 -12.28 19.27
N LEU A 61 -7.46 -12.42 18.16
CA LEU A 61 -7.17 -11.75 16.89
C LEU A 61 -8.34 -10.87 16.49
N VAL A 62 -8.04 -9.64 16.07
CA VAL A 62 -9.03 -8.73 15.49
C VAL A 62 -8.76 -8.50 14.00
N PRO A 63 -9.78 -8.59 13.13
CA PRO A 63 -9.60 -8.24 11.74
C PRO A 63 -9.29 -6.75 11.57
N TYR A 64 -8.44 -6.40 10.60
CA TYR A 64 -8.17 -5.00 10.27
C TYR A 64 -9.47 -4.19 10.08
N ARG A 65 -9.54 -3.01 10.72
CA ARG A 65 -10.70 -2.09 10.77
C ARG A 65 -11.94 -2.60 11.51
N GLN A 66 -11.89 -3.77 12.15
CA GLN A 66 -12.98 -4.19 13.03
C GLN A 66 -12.87 -3.49 14.39
N ARG A 67 -14.02 -3.06 14.92
CA ARG A 67 -14.11 -2.41 16.23
C ARG A 67 -14.12 -3.47 17.34
N ILE A 68 -13.18 -3.38 18.28
CA ILE A 68 -13.16 -4.22 19.47
C ILE A 68 -14.20 -3.71 20.48
N ARG A 69 -14.91 -4.63 21.12
CA ARG A 69 -15.82 -4.31 22.23
C ARG A 69 -14.97 -4.20 23.51
N VAL A 70 -15.20 -3.15 24.28
CA VAL A 70 -14.28 -2.48 25.23
C VAL A 70 -13.93 -3.28 26.51
N ASN A 71 -13.89 -4.61 26.47
CA ASN A 71 -13.63 -5.42 27.68
C ASN A 71 -12.29 -6.17 27.68
N GLU A 72 -11.48 -6.06 26.63
CA GLU A 72 -10.21 -6.79 26.49
C GLU A 72 -9.03 -5.81 26.39
N SER A 73 -7.90 -6.15 27.01
CA SER A 73 -6.66 -5.36 26.90
C SER A 73 -6.08 -5.48 25.50
N LEU A 74 -5.74 -4.35 24.87
CA LEU A 74 -5.11 -4.31 23.54
C LEU A 74 -3.73 -4.97 23.51
N ASP A 75 -3.07 -5.09 24.67
CA ASP A 75 -1.73 -5.67 24.79
C ASP A 75 -1.72 -7.18 24.56
N ASP A 76 -2.84 -7.85 24.86
CA ASP A 76 -2.97 -9.31 24.69
C ASP A 76 -3.60 -9.69 23.35
N GLY A 77 -3.99 -8.71 22.53
CA GLY A 77 -4.57 -8.92 21.21
C GLY A 77 -3.60 -8.62 20.08
N ALA A 78 -3.91 -9.16 18.90
CA ALA A 78 -3.21 -8.79 17.66
C ALA A 78 -4.18 -8.45 16.53
N VAL A 79 -3.77 -7.53 15.67
CA VAL A 79 -4.49 -7.24 14.41
C VAL A 79 -4.02 -8.20 13.33
N HIS A 80 -4.96 -8.82 12.63
CA HIS A 80 -4.66 -9.67 11.48
C HIS A 80 -5.25 -9.12 10.17
N PHE A 81 -4.63 -9.52 9.07
CA PHE A 81 -4.99 -9.15 7.71
C PHE A 81 -5.49 -10.33 6.87
N PHE A 82 -5.89 -11.43 7.51
CA PHE A 82 -6.56 -12.58 6.88
C PHE A 82 -7.99 -12.24 6.43
N LEU A 83 -8.09 -11.25 5.56
CA LEU A 83 -9.29 -10.67 4.98
C LEU A 83 -9.11 -10.60 3.46
N ASP A 84 -10.16 -10.25 2.73
CA ASP A 84 -10.01 -9.95 1.31
C ASP A 84 -9.09 -8.73 1.11
N ASP A 85 -8.18 -8.78 0.13
CA ASP A 85 -7.19 -7.75 -0.20
C ASP A 85 -7.77 -6.31 -0.22
N TYR A 86 -8.98 -6.14 -0.78
CA TYR A 86 -9.61 -4.82 -0.90
C TYR A 86 -9.91 -4.16 0.46
N ARG A 87 -10.07 -4.96 1.53
CA ARG A 87 -10.41 -4.44 2.87
C ARG A 87 -9.25 -3.70 3.52
N PHE A 88 -8.02 -4.12 3.22
CA PHE A 88 -6.81 -3.52 3.76
C PHE A 88 -5.95 -2.82 2.70
N GLU A 89 -6.43 -2.68 1.47
CA GLU A 89 -5.77 -1.89 0.42
C GLU A 89 -5.43 -0.46 0.87
N THR A 90 -6.23 0.10 1.78
CA THR A 90 -5.97 1.42 2.39
C THR A 90 -4.66 1.49 3.19
N VAL A 91 -4.14 0.38 3.69
CA VAL A 91 -2.80 0.30 4.31
C VAL A 91 -1.75 0.69 3.29
N TRP A 92 -1.86 0.17 2.07
CA TRP A 92 -0.96 0.52 0.98
C TRP A 92 -1.23 1.93 0.45
N ASN A 93 -2.50 2.27 0.18
CA ASN A 93 -2.82 3.56 -0.43
C ASN A 93 -2.58 4.76 0.50
N ARG A 94 -2.66 4.56 1.83
CA ARG A 94 -2.51 5.62 2.86
C ARG A 94 -1.79 5.08 4.11
N PRO A 95 -0.49 4.73 3.99
CA PRO A 95 0.25 4.05 5.07
C PRO A 95 0.26 4.85 6.36
N ARG A 96 0.47 6.17 6.29
CA ARG A 96 0.52 7.04 7.48
C ARG A 96 -0.74 6.96 8.32
N LYS A 97 -1.92 7.03 7.68
CA LYS A 97 -3.22 6.94 8.37
C LYS A 97 -3.47 5.53 8.92
N ALA A 98 -3.05 4.50 8.19
CA ALA A 98 -3.18 3.14 8.66
C ALA A 98 -2.29 2.90 9.90
N LEU A 99 -1.04 3.34 9.87
CA LEU A 99 -0.11 3.27 10.99
C LEU A 99 -0.62 4.04 12.22
N GLU A 100 -1.22 5.23 12.04
CA GLU A 100 -1.87 5.97 13.12
C GLU A 100 -3.00 5.17 13.80
N ALA A 101 -3.82 4.46 13.01
CA ALA A 101 -4.90 3.63 13.53
C ALA A 101 -4.38 2.33 14.19
N LEU A 102 -3.22 1.82 13.76
CA LEU A 102 -2.61 0.60 14.27
C LEU A 102 -1.68 0.83 15.45
N ARG A 103 -1.25 2.08 15.69
CA ARG A 103 -0.34 2.48 16.78
C ARG A 103 -0.72 1.96 18.19
N PRO A 104 -2.01 1.84 18.56
CA PRO A 104 -2.38 1.34 19.89
C PRO A 104 -2.17 -0.16 20.09
N TYR A 105 -1.97 -0.93 19.02
CA TYR A 105 -1.79 -2.37 19.11
C TYR A 105 -0.32 -2.72 19.27
N THR A 106 -0.02 -3.60 20.23
CA THR A 106 1.35 -4.06 20.48
C THR A 106 1.80 -5.08 19.44
N THR A 107 0.87 -5.92 18.97
CA THR A 107 1.17 -6.98 18.00
C THR A 107 0.36 -6.81 16.72
N LEU A 108 1.05 -6.83 15.58
CA LEU A 108 0.46 -6.76 14.25
C LEU A 108 0.99 -7.94 13.42
N LEU A 109 0.10 -8.63 12.72
CA LEU A 109 0.50 -9.59 11.70
C LEU A 109 0.77 -8.87 10.39
N THR A 110 1.64 -9.43 9.56
CA THR A 110 1.97 -8.86 8.25
C THR A 110 0.76 -8.95 7.30
N PRO A 111 0.50 -7.91 6.49
CA PRO A 111 -0.50 -8.00 5.42
C PRO A 111 -0.08 -9.05 4.39
N ASP A 112 -1.04 -9.84 3.91
CA ASP A 112 -0.81 -10.89 2.92
C ASP A 112 -1.79 -10.71 1.75
N PHE A 113 -1.34 -10.03 0.69
CA PHE A 113 -2.06 -9.92 -0.56
C PHE A 113 -2.03 -11.26 -1.30
N SER A 114 -3.18 -11.61 -1.86
CA SER A 114 -3.40 -12.88 -2.53
C SER A 114 -2.51 -13.02 -3.77
N LEU A 115 -1.86 -14.17 -3.92
CA LEU A 115 -1.06 -14.51 -5.11
C LEU A 115 -1.84 -15.49 -6.00
N TYR A 116 -1.98 -15.12 -7.27
CA TYR A 116 -2.61 -15.97 -8.28
C TYR A 116 -1.55 -16.47 -9.25
N ARG A 117 -1.42 -17.81 -9.34
CA ARG A 117 -0.40 -18.46 -10.17
C ARG A 117 -0.60 -18.22 -11.67
N ASP A 118 -1.83 -17.97 -12.08
CA ASP A 118 -2.19 -17.74 -13.49
C ASP A 118 -1.96 -16.28 -13.93
N TRP A 119 -1.63 -15.38 -12.99
CA TRP A 119 -1.36 -13.99 -13.31
C TRP A 119 0.04 -13.78 -13.90
N PRO A 120 0.25 -12.71 -14.69
CA PRO A 120 1.58 -12.31 -15.13
C PRO A 120 2.57 -12.22 -13.96
N LEU A 121 3.81 -12.66 -14.19
CA LEU A 121 4.88 -12.67 -13.18
C LEU A 121 5.06 -11.30 -12.52
N THR A 122 4.96 -10.21 -13.29
CA THR A 122 5.05 -8.84 -12.77
C THR A 122 4.01 -8.54 -11.68
N LEU A 123 2.77 -9.04 -11.82
CA LEU A 123 1.73 -8.86 -10.81
C LEU A 123 1.98 -9.73 -9.58
N GLN A 124 2.50 -10.93 -9.77
CA GLN A 124 2.91 -11.80 -8.66
C GLN A 124 4.04 -11.12 -7.86
N LEU A 125 5.09 -10.63 -8.53
CA LEU A 125 6.18 -9.89 -7.90
C LEU A 125 5.69 -8.63 -7.19
N TRP A 126 4.75 -7.90 -7.79
CA TRP A 126 4.14 -6.73 -7.16
C TRP A 126 3.40 -7.10 -5.86
N ASN A 127 2.62 -8.17 -5.86
CA ASN A 127 1.92 -8.62 -4.66
C ASN A 127 2.90 -9.13 -3.59
N VAL A 128 3.96 -9.85 -4.00
CA VAL A 128 5.03 -10.24 -3.08
C VAL A 128 5.71 -9.02 -2.48
N TYR A 129 6.00 -7.98 -3.26
CA TYR A 129 6.56 -6.72 -2.77
C TYR A 129 5.66 -6.06 -1.71
N ARG A 130 4.34 -6.05 -1.94
CA ARG A 130 3.37 -5.48 -0.99
C ARG A 130 3.19 -6.28 0.31
N ASN A 131 3.60 -7.56 0.33
CA ASN A 131 3.55 -8.44 1.50
C ASN A 131 4.79 -8.32 2.40
N ARG A 132 5.71 -7.39 2.08
CA ARG A 132 6.98 -7.16 2.80
C ARG A 132 7.01 -5.74 3.33
#